data_AF-F4MW98-F1
#
_entry.id   AF-F4MW98-F1
#
_cell.length_a   1.000
_cell.length_b   1.000
_cell.length_c   1.000
_cell.angle_alpha   90.00
_cell.angle_beta   90.00
_cell.angle_gamma   90.00
#
_symmetry.space_group_name_H-M   'P 1'
#
loop_
_entity.id
_entity.type
_entity.pdbx_description
1 polymer ?
#
loop_
_entity_poly.entity_id
_entity_poly.type
_entity_poly.pdbx_seq_one_letter_code
_entity_poly.pdbx_strand_id
1 'polypeptide(L)'
;MRYSIPLFIYGDGLKPEDANNPATFFPLSLSYKLVQDSGKTWLAIRNQGQTHARISQVNLQNTSLNSGLMGYVLPGNEMRFQVPASANSGQLTALVNSHTKPVVIPHQ
;
A
#
# COMPACT_ATOMS: atom_id res chain seq x y z
N MET A 1 7.83 -6.18 -26.55
CA MET A 1 7.45 -5.46 -25.31
C MET A 1 6.31 -6.23 -24.63
N ARG A 2 6.26 -6.27 -23.30
CA ARG A 2 5.18 -6.93 -22.54
C ARG A 2 4.58 -5.92 -21.58
N TYR A 3 3.25 -5.82 -21.58
CA TYR A 3 2.50 -4.95 -20.67
C TYR A 3 1.57 -5.82 -19.82
N SER A 4 1.35 -5.40 -18.58
CA SER A 4 0.41 -6.02 -17.67
C SER A 4 -0.43 -4.93 -17.01
N ILE A 5 -1.75 -5.04 -17.14
CA ILE A 5 -2.70 -4.14 -16.50
C ILE A 5 -3.49 -4.97 -15.48
N PRO A 6 -3.45 -4.61 -14.19
CA PRO A 6 -4.27 -5.29 -13.21
C PRO A 6 -5.74 -4.92 -13.41
N LEU A 7 -6.61 -5.93 -13.45
CA LEU A 7 -8.05 -5.77 -13.49
C LEU A 7 -8.62 -6.18 -12.14
N PHE A 8 -9.36 -5.27 -11.51
CA PHE A 8 -10.09 -5.53 -10.28
C PHE A 8 -11.59 -5.55 -10.57
N ILE A 9 -12.26 -6.63 -10.19
CA ILE A 9 -13.70 -6.80 -10.34
C ILE A 9 -14.32 -6.71 -8.94
N TYR A 10 -15.40 -5.95 -8.83
CA TYR A 10 -16.13 -5.74 -7.57
C TYR A 10 -17.50 -6.40 -7.67
N GLY A 11 -17.89 -7.09 -6.61
CA GLY A 11 -19.23 -7.69 -6.50
C GLY A 11 -20.31 -6.65 -6.23
N ASP A 12 -21.56 -7.10 -6.26
CA ASP A 12 -22.73 -6.25 -6.03
C ASP A 12 -22.61 -5.45 -4.72
N GLY A 13 -22.93 -4.15 -4.80
CA GLY A 13 -22.86 -3.22 -3.67
C GLY A 13 -21.50 -2.53 -3.48
N LEU A 14 -20.44 -2.99 -4.15
CA LEU A 14 -19.13 -2.31 -4.17
C LEU A 14 -18.97 -1.49 -5.45
N LYS A 15 -18.63 -0.21 -5.32
CA LYS A 15 -18.30 0.68 -6.45
C LYS A 15 -16.79 0.74 -6.67
N PRO A 16 -16.33 0.77 -7.94
CA PRO A 16 -14.93 1.02 -8.25
C PRO A 16 -14.52 2.43 -7.83
N GLU A 17 -13.22 2.66 -7.72
CA GLU A 17 -12.68 3.99 -7.41
C GLU A 17 -12.97 4.94 -8.58
N ASP A 18 -13.53 6.11 -8.25
CA ASP A 18 -13.52 7.24 -9.17
C ASP A 18 -12.19 7.97 -9.02
N ALA A 19 -11.35 7.89 -10.06
CA ALA A 19 -10.05 8.55 -10.06
C ALA A 19 -10.15 10.08 -9.90
N ASN A 20 -11.27 10.69 -10.30
CA ASN A 20 -11.51 12.13 -10.13
C ASN A 20 -12.03 12.47 -8.74
N ASN A 21 -12.59 11.49 -8.02
CA ASN A 21 -13.08 11.66 -6.67
C ASN A 21 -12.68 10.49 -5.75
N PRO A 22 -11.38 10.33 -5.45
CA PRO A 22 -10.86 9.18 -4.70
C PRO A 22 -11.47 9.06 -3.30
N ALA A 23 -11.89 10.19 -2.72
CA ALA A 23 -12.50 10.25 -1.40
C ALA A 23 -13.84 9.50 -1.29
N THR A 24 -14.49 9.19 -2.41
CA THR A 24 -15.75 8.42 -2.45
C THR A 24 -15.53 6.90 -2.50
N PHE A 25 -14.29 6.47 -2.69
CA PHE A 25 -13.93 5.06 -2.64
C PHE A 25 -13.91 4.59 -1.18
N PHE A 26 -14.29 3.33 -0.95
CA PHE A 26 -14.40 2.76 0.40
C PHE A 26 -13.20 3.12 1.28
N PRO A 27 -13.42 3.40 2.57
CA PRO A 27 -12.34 3.82 3.45
C PRO A 27 -11.22 2.78 3.45
N LEU A 28 -10.03 3.24 3.11
CA LEU A 28 -8.80 2.46 3.19
C LEU A 28 -8.50 2.22 4.67
N SER A 29 -8.47 0.95 5.07
CA SER A 29 -8.03 0.54 6.39
C SER A 29 -6.69 -0.17 6.24
N LEU A 30 -5.62 0.60 6.25
CA LEU A 30 -4.26 0.11 6.11
C LEU A 30 -3.52 0.21 7.44
N SER A 31 -2.65 -0.75 7.70
CA SER A 31 -1.63 -0.65 8.73
C SER A 31 -0.34 -1.27 8.24
N TYR A 32 0.77 -0.92 8.88
CA TYR A 32 2.07 -1.48 8.53
C TYR A 32 2.85 -1.91 9.77
N LYS A 33 3.81 -2.81 9.57
CA LYS A 33 4.87 -3.13 10.54
C LYS A 33 6.14 -3.50 9.79
N LEU A 34 7.28 -3.35 10.46
CA LEU A 34 8.54 -3.91 9.99
C LEU A 34 8.77 -5.27 10.66
N VAL A 35 9.07 -6.27 9.85
CA VAL A 35 9.31 -7.65 10.31
C VAL A 35 10.73 -8.03 9.92
N GLN A 36 11.52 -8.45 10.89
CA GLN A 36 12.80 -9.09 10.63
C GLN A 36 12.58 -10.59 10.53
N ASP A 37 12.97 -11.18 9.41
CA ASP A 37 12.86 -12.60 9.17
C ASP A 37 14.05 -13.06 8.32
N SER A 38 14.74 -14.10 8.80
CA SER A 38 15.84 -14.75 8.09
C SER A 38 16.94 -13.78 7.61
N GLY A 39 17.32 -12.83 8.46
CA GLY A 39 18.36 -11.82 8.16
C GLY A 39 17.92 -10.72 7.19
N LYS A 40 16.64 -10.69 6.81
CA LYS A 40 16.04 -9.66 5.94
C LYS A 40 15.04 -8.82 6.72
N THR A 41 14.89 -7.58 6.30
CA THR A 41 13.85 -6.69 6.81
C THR A 41 12.73 -6.60 5.78
N TRP A 42 11.49 -6.73 6.25
CA TRP A 42 10.28 -6.74 5.44
C TRP A 42 9.34 -5.65 5.92
N LEU A 43 8.87 -4.83 4.99
CA LEU A 43 7.72 -3.98 5.20
C LEU A 43 6.46 -4.82 4.95
N ALA A 44 5.75 -5.15 6.02
CA ALA A 44 4.47 -5.81 5.96
C ALA A 44 3.36 -4.75 5.99
N ILE A 45 2.52 -4.70 4.96
CA ILE A 45 1.36 -3.81 4.88
C ILE A 45 0.12 -4.68 4.89
N ARG A 46 -0.78 -4.43 5.84
CA ARG A 46 -2.06 -5.10 5.97
C ARG A 46 -3.17 -4.18 5.49
N ASN A 47 -4.10 -4.75 4.73
CA ASN A 47 -5.32 -4.09 4.30
C ASN A 47 -6.52 -4.78 4.94
N GLN A 48 -7.16 -4.10 5.89
CA GLN A 48 -8.39 -4.54 6.55
C GLN A 48 -9.65 -3.94 5.87
N GLY A 49 -9.46 -3.14 4.82
CA GLY A 49 -10.54 -2.57 4.02
C GLY A 49 -11.18 -3.58 3.08
N GLN A 50 -12.24 -3.12 2.40
CA GLN A 50 -13.05 -3.92 1.46
C GLN A 50 -12.55 -3.83 0.01
N THR A 51 -11.60 -2.95 -0.27
CA THR A 51 -11.07 -2.69 -1.61
C THR A 51 -9.56 -2.86 -1.65
N HIS A 52 -9.00 -3.06 -2.84
CA HIS A 52 -7.56 -3.18 -3.00
C HIS A 52 -6.86 -1.84 -2.72
N ALA A 53 -5.59 -1.92 -2.35
CA ALA A 53 -4.71 -0.77 -2.23
C ALA A 53 -3.51 -0.92 -3.16
N ARG A 54 -3.38 -0.06 -4.16
CA ARG A 54 -2.18 0.15 -4.97
C ARG A 54 -1.23 1.05 -4.20
N ILE A 55 -0.11 0.50 -3.74
CA ILE A 55 0.89 1.21 -2.95
C ILE A 55 2.04 1.65 -3.86
N SER A 56 2.39 2.93 -3.80
CA SER A 56 3.47 3.52 -4.60
C SER A 56 4.16 4.65 -3.85
N GLN A 57 5.38 5.02 -4.29
CA GLN A 57 6.16 6.13 -3.73
C GLN A 57 6.26 6.09 -2.20
N VAL A 58 6.79 4.98 -1.69
CA VAL A 58 6.83 4.68 -0.26
C VAL A 58 8.04 5.33 0.40
N ASN A 59 7.81 6.08 1.47
CA ASN A 59 8.84 6.67 2.30
C ASN A 59 8.64 6.26 3.77
N LEU A 60 9.75 6.02 4.47
CA LEU A 60 9.79 5.77 5.92
C LEU A 60 10.66 6.86 6.56
N GLN A 61 10.06 7.69 7.43
CA GLN A 61 10.76 8.79 8.11
C GLN A 61 11.60 9.65 7.12
N ASN A 62 11.01 10.00 5.98
CA ASN A 62 11.61 10.76 4.87
C ASN A 62 12.67 10.03 4.05
N THR A 63 12.97 8.77 4.35
CA THR A 63 13.83 7.91 3.51
C THR A 63 12.99 7.18 2.49
N SER A 64 13.33 7.31 1.20
CA SER A 64 12.62 6.60 0.14
C SER A 64 12.93 5.11 0.18
N LEU A 65 11.89 4.29 0.35
CA LEU A 65 11.96 2.83 0.25
C LEU A 65 11.64 2.35 -1.17
N ASN A 66 10.79 3.09 -1.88
CA ASN A 66 10.40 2.81 -3.25
C ASN A 66 9.92 4.12 -3.91
N SER A 67 10.35 4.40 -5.15
CA SER A 67 9.96 5.62 -5.88
C SER A 67 8.88 5.40 -6.95
N GLY A 68 8.40 4.17 -7.13
CA GLY A 68 7.46 3.78 -8.19
C GLY A 68 6.29 2.97 -7.64
N LEU A 69 5.83 1.97 -8.39
CA LEU A 69 4.87 0.99 -7.88
C LEU A 69 5.60 0.03 -6.94
N MET A 70 5.12 -0.09 -5.70
CA MET A 70 5.60 -1.09 -4.75
C MET A 70 4.81 -2.39 -4.86
N GLY A 71 3.49 -2.28 -5.01
CA GLY A 71 2.62 -3.43 -5.24
C GLY A 71 1.16 -3.16 -4.89
N TYR A 72 0.39 -4.24 -4.78
CA TYR A 72 -1.02 -4.21 -4.43
C TYR A 72 -1.24 -5.01 -3.15
N VAL A 73 -2.03 -4.48 -2.23
CA VAL A 73 -2.48 -5.17 -1.03
C VAL A 73 -3.98 -5.43 -1.16
N LEU A 74 -4.35 -6.69 -1.33
CA LEU A 74 -5.73 -7.11 -1.53
C LEU A 74 -6.57 -6.95 -0.24
N PRO A 75 -7.91 -6.82 -0.37
CA PRO A 75 -8.81 -6.76 0.78
C PRO A 75 -8.56 -7.93 1.75
N GLY A 76 -8.54 -7.65 3.05
CA GLY A 76 -8.35 -8.64 4.12
C GLY A 76 -6.96 -9.27 4.23
N ASN A 77 -6.01 -8.90 3.36
CA ASN A 77 -4.71 -9.56 3.25
C ASN A 77 -3.54 -8.70 3.77
N GLU A 78 -2.40 -9.35 4.00
CA GLU A 78 -1.10 -8.74 4.27
C GLU A 78 -0.15 -9.06 3.11
N MET A 79 0.58 -8.05 2.63
CA MET A 79 1.67 -8.23 1.67
C MET A 79 2.98 -7.80 2.31
N ARG A 80 4.06 -8.52 2.00
CA ARG A 80 5.41 -8.24 2.49
C ARG A 80 6.32 -7.86 1.36
N PHE A 81 7.06 -6.79 1.55
CA PHE A 81 8.03 -6.27 0.60
C PHE A 81 9.38 -6.21 1.28
N GLN A 82 10.41 -6.78 0.65
CA GLN A 82 11.75 -6.67 1.20
C GLN A 82 12.21 -5.21 1.11
N VAL A 83 12.75 -4.69 2.20
CA VAL A 83 13.28 -3.32 2.31
C VAL A 83 14.73 -3.37 2.80
N PRO A 84 15.50 -2.27 2.65
CA PRO A 84 16.85 -2.21 3.20
C PRO A 84 16.88 -2.56 4.69
N ALA A 85 17.92 -3.26 5.14
CA ALA A 85 18.06 -3.66 6.54
C ALA A 85 18.18 -2.49 7.52
N SER A 86 18.50 -1.29 7.01
CA SER A 86 18.50 -0.04 7.77
C SER A 86 17.11 0.52 8.05
N ALA A 87 16.05 -0.01 7.42
CA ALA A 87 14.68 0.40 7.69
C ALA A 87 14.26 -0.11 9.08
N ASN A 88 13.97 0.81 10.01
CA ASN A 88 13.84 0.50 11.43
C ASN A 88 12.46 0.89 11.99
N SER A 89 12.13 2.18 12.02
CA SER A 89 10.89 2.70 12.59
C SER A 89 10.64 4.11 12.09
N GLY A 90 9.38 4.50 11.96
CA GLY A 90 9.04 5.88 11.69
C GLY A 90 7.69 6.05 11.04
N GLN A 91 7.37 7.26 10.61
CA GLN A 91 6.14 7.47 9.85
C GLN A 91 6.27 6.85 8.45
N LEU A 92 5.38 5.91 8.11
CA LEU A 92 5.27 5.39 6.75
C LEU A 92 4.30 6.27 5.95
N THR A 93 4.75 6.77 4.80
CA THR A 93 3.90 7.48 3.84
C THR A 93 3.98 6.84 2.48
N ALA A 94 2.87 6.85 1.73
CA ALA A 94 2.79 6.32 0.38
C ALA A 94 1.71 7.04 -0.42
N LEU A 95 1.83 7.07 -1.74
CA LEU A 95 0.67 7.28 -2.60
C LEU A 95 -0.14 5.99 -2.66
N VAL A 96 -1.44 6.09 -2.39
CA VAL A 96 -2.36 4.96 -2.39
C VAL A 96 -3.48 5.20 -3.39
N ASN A 97 -3.69 4.23 -4.28
CA ASN A 97 -4.71 4.29 -5.33
C ASN A 97 -4.62 5.60 -6.14
N SER A 98 -5.73 6.35 -6.25
CA SER A 98 -5.78 7.62 -6.99
C SER A 98 -5.54 8.86 -6.10
N HIS A 99 -5.12 8.68 -4.84
CA HIS A 99 -4.73 9.81 -4.00
C HIS A 99 -3.48 10.49 -4.56
N THR A 100 -3.59 11.80 -4.82
CA THR A 100 -2.50 12.62 -5.36
C THR A 100 -1.52 13.11 -4.29
N LYS A 101 -1.87 12.95 -3.01
CA LYS A 101 -1.03 13.30 -1.86
C LYS A 101 -0.66 12.04 -1.08
N PRO A 102 0.57 11.96 -0.55
CA PRO A 102 0.96 10.85 0.32
C PRO A 102 0.01 10.74 1.52
N VAL A 103 -0.46 9.52 1.77
CA VAL A 103 -1.22 9.18 2.96
C VAL A 103 -0.30 8.55 4.00
N VAL A 104 -0.55 8.83 5.26
CA VAL A 104 0.13 8.16 6.37
C VAL A 104 -0.51 6.80 6.55
N ILE A 105 0.31 5.74 6.54
CA ILE A 105 -0.13 4.40 6.92
C ILE A 105 0.26 4.21 8.39
N PRO A 106 -0.70 3.97 9.30
CA PRO A 106 -0.39 3.82 10.71
C PRO A 106 0.39 2.54 11.00
N HIS A 107 1.26 2.60 12.00
CA HIS A 107 1.91 1.40 12.53
C HIS A 107 0.86 0.51 13.23
N GLN A 108 0.97 -0.81 13.05
CA GLN A 108 0.11 -1.81 13.69
C GLN A 108 0.34 -1.88 15.20
#